data_AF-A0A2W0BBT4-F1
#
_entry.id   AF-A0A2W0BBT4-F1
#
_cell.length_a   1.000
_cell.length_b   1.000
_cell.length_c   1.000
_cell.angle_alpha   90.00
_cell.angle_beta   90.00
_cell.angle_gamma   90.00
#
_symmetry.space_group_name_H-M   'P 1'
#
loop_
_entity.id
_entity.type
_entity.pdbx_description
1 polymer ?
#
loop_
_entity_poly.entity_id
_entity_poly.type
_entity_poly.pdbx_seq_one_letter_code
_entity_poly.pdbx_strand_id
1 'polypeptide(L)'
;MTAAHRSKKRFLHRHSLSLTTAAILLLWTVLYIYADPSTHLGSFFGNAIADWSGVLVTVLATKHMYEKGSAESRKPPNEPLNRVLCFLDDHSLTMFLVVTGVAWIVLFKSMDTNSKWGQVVGNIVSEWTQIIGLVLLTKRLLETGSKESKR
;
A
#
# COMPACT_ATOMS: atom_id res chain seq x y z
N MET A 1 -13.95 -33.80 -10.22
CA MET A 1 -13.91 -32.38 -9.80
C MET A 1 -14.09 -31.49 -11.03
N THR A 2 -15.20 -30.73 -11.10
CA THR A 2 -15.63 -29.97 -12.27
C THR A 2 -14.75 -28.75 -12.56
N ALA A 3 -14.63 -28.36 -13.83
CA ALA A 3 -13.75 -27.27 -14.30
C ALA A 3 -13.98 -25.92 -13.59
N ALA A 4 -15.21 -25.65 -13.12
CA ALA A 4 -15.56 -24.48 -12.32
C ALA A 4 -14.80 -24.41 -10.98
N HIS A 5 -14.49 -25.55 -10.37
CA HIS A 5 -13.75 -25.61 -9.11
C HIS A 5 -12.26 -25.31 -9.30
N ARG A 6 -11.68 -25.66 -10.47
CA ARG A 6 -10.31 -25.27 -10.85
C ARG A 6 -10.18 -23.77 -11.08
N SER A 7 -11.15 -23.12 -11.73
CA SER A 7 -11.07 -21.68 -11.98
C SER A 7 -11.20 -20.85 -10.69
N LYS A 8 -12.09 -21.25 -9.77
CA LYS A 8 -12.22 -20.61 -8.44
C LYS A 8 -10.94 -20.77 -7.60
N LYS A 9 -10.34 -21.97 -7.54
CA LYS A 9 -9.04 -22.16 -6.87
C LYS A 9 -7.94 -21.30 -7.50
N ARG A 10 -7.92 -21.17 -8.84
CA ARG A 10 -6.93 -20.34 -9.55
C ARG A 10 -7.13 -18.84 -9.30
N PHE A 11 -8.37 -18.38 -9.17
CA PHE A 11 -8.68 -17.00 -8.80
C PHE A 11 -8.30 -16.70 -7.34
N LEU A 12 -8.71 -17.56 -6.40
CA LEU A 12 -8.36 -17.44 -4.99
C LEU A 12 -6.84 -17.47 -4.78
N HIS A 13 -6.12 -18.34 -5.46
CA HIS A 13 -4.66 -18.37 -5.40
C HIS A 13 -4.00 -17.15 -6.05
N ARG A 14 -4.63 -16.56 -7.08
CA ARG A 14 -4.11 -15.35 -7.76
C ARG A 14 -4.36 -14.06 -6.98
N HIS A 15 -5.37 -14.05 -6.12
CA HIS A 15 -5.77 -12.90 -5.31
C HIS A 15 -5.58 -13.12 -3.81
N SER A 16 -4.99 -14.25 -3.40
CA SER A 16 -4.83 -14.64 -2.00
C SER A 16 -4.10 -13.56 -1.21
N LEU A 17 -3.01 -13.01 -1.74
CA LEU A 17 -2.24 -11.97 -1.06
C LEU A 17 -3.09 -10.73 -0.76
N SER A 18 -3.81 -10.20 -1.77
CA SER A 18 -4.67 -9.02 -1.60
C SER A 18 -5.92 -9.31 -0.75
N LEU A 19 -6.44 -10.54 -0.80
CA LEU A 19 -7.62 -10.93 -0.03
C LEU A 19 -7.27 -11.12 1.45
N THR A 20 -6.11 -11.73 1.72
CA THR A 20 -5.59 -11.91 3.09
C THR A 20 -5.24 -10.57 3.72
N THR A 21 -4.54 -9.68 3.03
CA THR A 21 -4.24 -8.34 3.58
C THR A 21 -5.51 -7.53 3.84
N ALA A 22 -6.50 -7.58 2.95
CA ALA A 22 -7.80 -6.94 3.16
C ALA A 22 -8.56 -7.54 4.35
N ALA A 23 -8.53 -8.87 4.54
CA ALA A 23 -9.16 -9.53 5.67
C ALA A 23 -8.51 -9.15 7.01
N ILE A 24 -7.18 -9.03 7.04
CA ILE A 24 -6.45 -8.60 8.25
C ILE A 24 -6.77 -7.14 8.57
N LEU A 25 -6.79 -6.25 7.57
CA LEU A 25 -7.19 -4.86 7.76
C LEU A 25 -8.62 -4.74 8.30
N LEU A 26 -9.55 -5.54 7.75
CA LEU A 26 -10.94 -5.57 8.22
C LEU A 26 -11.02 -6.06 9.66
N LEU A 27 -10.26 -7.10 10.03
CA LEU A 27 -10.19 -7.59 11.40
C LEU A 27 -9.76 -6.48 12.37
N TRP A 28 -8.65 -5.78 12.07
CA TRP A 28 -8.18 -4.68 12.92
C TRP A 28 -9.18 -3.54 12.99
N THR A 29 -9.86 -3.23 11.89
CA THR A 29 -10.92 -2.22 11.84
C THR A 29 -12.08 -2.59 12.76
N VAL A 30 -12.55 -3.84 12.71
CA VAL A 30 -13.64 -4.33 13.57
C VAL A 30 -13.22 -4.29 15.04
N LEU A 31 -12.03 -4.80 15.38
CA LEU A 31 -11.50 -4.75 16.74
C LEU A 31 -11.38 -3.31 17.25
N TYR A 32 -10.90 -2.39 16.41
CA TYR A 32 -10.76 -0.99 16.76
C TYR A 32 -12.10 -0.30 16.98
N ILE A 33 -13.16 -0.63 16.22
CA ILE A 33 -14.50 -0.05 16.43
C ILE A 33 -14.96 -0.27 17.87
N TYR A 34 -14.76 -1.46 18.42
CA TYR A 34 -15.19 -1.80 19.78
C TYR A 34 -14.18 -1.44 20.89
N ALA A 35 -12.92 -1.18 20.54
CA ALA A 35 -11.88 -0.85 21.51
C ALA A 35 -11.90 0.64 21.91
N ASP A 36 -11.47 0.94 23.14
CA ASP A 36 -11.21 2.31 23.58
C ASP A 36 -9.80 2.73 23.13
N PRO A 37 -9.64 3.79 22.33
CA PRO A 37 -8.32 4.24 21.83
C PRO A 37 -7.37 4.68 22.93
N SER A 38 -7.87 5.06 24.12
CA SER A 38 -7.03 5.46 25.26
C SER A 38 -6.35 4.27 25.94
N THR A 39 -6.75 3.04 25.61
CA THR A 39 -6.12 1.82 26.11
C THR A 39 -4.96 1.39 25.23
N HIS A 40 -3.99 0.67 25.80
CA HIS A 40 -2.86 0.10 25.05
C HIS A 40 -3.32 -0.75 23.86
N LEU A 41 -4.38 -1.54 24.00
CA LEU A 41 -4.93 -2.38 22.93
C LEU A 41 -5.63 -1.56 21.85
N GLY A 42 -6.42 -0.55 22.22
CA GLY A 42 -7.08 0.31 21.25
C GLY A 42 -6.08 1.12 20.44
N SER A 43 -5.07 1.70 21.09
CA SER A 43 -3.97 2.39 20.39
C SER A 43 -3.24 1.46 19.43
N PHE A 44 -2.93 0.23 19.88
CA PHE A 44 -2.30 -0.79 19.02
C PHE A 44 -3.15 -1.13 17.79
N PHE A 45 -4.46 -1.34 17.94
CA PHE A 45 -5.34 -1.63 16.80
C PHE A 45 -5.41 -0.46 15.83
N GLY A 46 -5.42 0.78 16.33
CA GLY A 46 -5.40 1.99 15.50
C GLY A 46 -4.12 2.10 14.67
N ASN A 47 -2.95 1.82 15.26
CA ASN A 47 -1.67 1.75 14.54
C ASN A 47 -1.69 0.63 13.50
N ALA A 48 -2.14 -0.56 13.89
CA ALA A 48 -2.22 -1.70 12.99
C ALA A 48 -3.10 -1.41 11.75
N ILE A 49 -4.19 -0.65 11.89
CA ILE A 49 -5.00 -0.22 10.73
C ILE A 49 -4.16 0.59 9.75
N ALA A 50 -3.32 1.51 10.22
CA ALA A 50 -2.47 2.31 9.34
C ALA A 50 -1.44 1.45 8.62
N ASP A 51 -0.72 0.60 9.35
CA ASP A 51 0.31 -0.28 8.81
C ASP A 51 -0.27 -1.24 7.76
N TRP A 52 -1.38 -1.91 8.09
CA TRP A 52 -2.04 -2.85 7.17
C TRP A 52 -2.70 -2.14 5.98
N SER A 53 -3.11 -0.88 6.13
CA SER A 53 -3.55 -0.04 4.99
C SER A 53 -2.38 0.23 4.04
N GLY A 54 -1.22 0.58 4.59
CA GLY A 54 0.01 0.77 3.82
C GLY A 54 0.45 -0.50 3.08
N VAL A 55 0.40 -1.65 3.75
CA VAL A 55 0.70 -2.97 3.15
C VAL A 55 -0.30 -3.30 2.04
N LEU A 56 -1.60 -3.14 2.28
CA LEU A 56 -2.64 -3.42 1.27
C LEU A 56 -2.43 -2.56 0.02
N VAL A 57 -2.18 -1.25 0.21
CA VAL A 57 -1.93 -0.33 -0.89
C VAL A 57 -0.64 -0.67 -1.62
N THR A 58 0.44 -1.00 -0.91
CA THR A 58 1.69 -1.46 -1.55
C THR A 58 1.45 -2.71 -2.39
N VAL A 59 0.75 -3.72 -1.86
CA VAL A 59 0.43 -4.95 -2.61
C VAL A 59 -0.41 -4.66 -3.86
N LEU A 60 -1.37 -3.74 -3.78
CA LEU A 60 -2.21 -3.38 -4.91
C LEU A 60 -1.47 -2.51 -5.93
N ALA A 61 -0.72 -1.52 -5.46
CA ALA A 61 0.00 -0.57 -6.29
C ALA A 61 1.14 -1.26 -7.02
N THR A 62 1.96 -2.08 -6.34
CA THR A 62 3.04 -2.85 -6.98
C THR A 62 2.52 -3.91 -7.97
N LYS A 63 1.28 -4.38 -7.80
CA LYS A 63 0.62 -5.32 -8.71
C LYS A 63 0.11 -4.66 -9.99
N HIS A 64 -0.33 -3.40 -9.94
CA HIS A 64 -1.02 -2.74 -11.05
C HIS A 64 -0.32 -1.49 -11.60
N MET A 65 0.67 -0.96 -10.88
CA MET A 65 1.33 0.32 -11.16
C MET A 65 2.83 0.11 -11.35
N TYR A 66 3.40 0.86 -12.27
CA TYR A 66 4.79 0.79 -12.65
C TYR A 66 5.56 2.04 -12.19
N GLU A 67 6.79 1.82 -11.76
CA GLU A 67 7.77 2.86 -11.46
C GLU A 67 9.11 2.48 -12.08
N LYS A 68 9.54 3.23 -13.08
CA LYS A 68 10.81 3.05 -13.75
C LYS A 68 11.98 3.25 -12.78
N GLY A 69 12.75 2.19 -12.59
CA GLY A 69 13.96 2.19 -11.74
C GLY A 69 13.70 1.85 -10.27
N SER A 70 12.46 1.67 -9.82
CA SER A 70 12.19 1.15 -8.47
C SER A 70 12.13 -0.38 -8.47
N ALA A 71 12.73 -1.00 -7.45
CA ALA A 71 12.68 -2.45 -7.23
C ALA A 71 11.29 -2.96 -6.83
N GLU A 72 10.41 -2.06 -6.39
CA GLU A 72 9.09 -2.38 -5.86
C GLU A 72 8.04 -2.67 -6.96
N SER A 73 8.27 -2.32 -8.23
CA SER A 73 7.26 -2.41 -9.29
C SER A 73 7.63 -3.36 -10.44
N ARG A 74 6.61 -3.87 -11.15
CA ARG A 74 6.78 -4.78 -12.30
C ARG A 74 6.73 -4.02 -13.62
N LYS A 75 7.68 -4.28 -14.52
CA LYS A 75 7.74 -3.70 -15.87
C LYS A 75 6.47 -4.02 -16.70
N PRO A 76 5.87 -3.04 -17.40
CA PRO A 76 4.77 -3.28 -18.31
C PRO A 76 5.25 -4.06 -19.55
N PRO A 77 4.39 -4.90 -20.15
CA PRO A 77 4.76 -5.74 -21.30
C PRO A 77 4.86 -4.98 -22.63
N ASN A 78 4.24 -3.79 -22.76
CA ASN A 78 4.22 -2.99 -24.00
C ASN A 78 4.50 -1.53 -23.68
N GLU A 79 5.43 -0.89 -24.39
CA GLU A 79 5.71 0.54 -24.26
C GLU A 79 4.66 1.36 -25.04
N PRO A 80 4.02 2.37 -24.42
CA PRO A 80 3.08 3.23 -25.12
C PRO A 80 3.81 4.18 -26.11
N LEU A 81 3.24 4.37 -27.31
CA LEU A 81 3.82 5.21 -28.38
C LEU A 81 3.89 6.72 -28.06
N ASN A 82 3.16 7.20 -27.04
CA ASN A 82 3.08 8.62 -26.71
C ASN A 82 3.97 8.97 -25.51
N ARG A 83 4.81 10.00 -25.65
CA ARG A 83 5.81 10.43 -24.65
C ARG A 83 5.20 10.82 -23.29
N VAL A 84 3.99 11.40 -23.28
CA VAL A 84 3.29 11.75 -22.03
C VAL A 84 2.72 10.52 -21.35
N LEU A 85 2.11 9.59 -22.10
CA LEU A 85 1.62 8.33 -21.56
C LEU A 85 2.77 7.46 -21.04
N CYS A 86 3.91 7.49 -21.72
CA CYS A 86 5.13 6.81 -21.29
C CYS A 86 5.66 7.37 -19.96
N PHE A 87 5.66 8.70 -19.77
CA PHE A 87 6.04 9.32 -18.49
C PHE A 87 5.05 9.00 -17.35
N LEU A 88 3.74 9.03 -17.63
CA LEU A 88 2.71 8.67 -16.66
C LEU A 88 2.78 7.20 -16.27
N ASP A 89 3.06 6.30 -17.22
CA ASP A 89 3.25 4.88 -16.96
C ASP A 89 4.54 4.63 -16.16
N ASP A 90 5.63 5.31 -16.54
CA ASP A 90 6.95 5.25 -15.89
C ASP A 90 6.95 5.76 -14.43
N HIS A 91 6.01 6.62 -14.05
CA HIS A 91 5.91 7.21 -12.70
C HIS A 91 4.55 7.03 -12.02
N SER A 92 3.75 6.08 -12.53
CA SER A 92 2.37 5.89 -12.07
C SER A 92 2.30 5.62 -10.57
N LEU A 93 3.20 4.78 -10.03
CA LEU A 93 3.26 4.46 -8.60
C LEU A 93 3.52 5.70 -7.74
N THR A 94 4.56 6.47 -8.04
CA THR A 94 4.88 7.69 -7.28
C THR A 94 3.75 8.71 -7.36
N MET A 95 3.18 8.93 -8.55
CA MET A 95 2.06 9.86 -8.72
C MET A 95 0.84 9.43 -7.91
N PHE A 96 0.50 8.15 -7.92
CA PHE A 96 -0.60 7.61 -7.13
C PHE A 96 -0.38 7.77 -5.63
N LEU A 97 0.82 7.45 -5.14
CA LEU A 97 1.15 7.61 -3.72
C LEU A 97 1.11 9.09 -3.29
N VAL A 98 1.59 10.01 -4.13
CA VAL A 98 1.53 11.45 -3.85
C VAL A 98 0.08 11.95 -3.83
N VAL A 99 -0.72 11.61 -4.84
CA VAL A 99 -2.13 12.04 -4.92
C VAL A 99 -2.93 11.50 -3.72
N THR A 100 -2.78 10.21 -3.41
CA THR A 100 -3.47 9.61 -2.27
C THR A 100 -2.94 10.12 -0.93
N GLY A 101 -1.63 10.39 -0.81
CA GLY A 101 -1.03 11.01 0.37
C GLY A 101 -1.56 12.42 0.61
N VAL A 102 -1.70 13.24 -0.43
CA VAL A 102 -2.33 14.57 -0.33
C VAL A 102 -3.79 14.46 0.12
N ALA A 103 -4.54 13.49 -0.42
CA ALA A 103 -5.92 13.25 0.02
C ALA A 103 -5.99 12.90 1.52
N TRP A 104 -5.08 12.06 2.02
CA TRP A 104 -4.98 11.74 3.44
C TRP A 104 -4.59 12.94 4.30
N ILE A 105 -3.67 13.80 3.84
CA ILE A 105 -3.30 15.05 4.55
C ILE A 105 -4.49 16.00 4.64
N VAL A 106 -5.25 16.16 3.54
CA VAL A 106 -6.45 17.01 3.52
C VAL A 106 -7.51 16.47 4.47
N LEU A 107 -7.72 15.15 4.49
CA LEU A 107 -8.64 14.50 5.42
C LEU A 107 -8.16 14.65 6.88
N PHE A 108 -6.87 14.45 7.14
CA PHE A 108 -6.31 14.63 8.48
C PHE A 108 -6.51 16.05 8.99
N LYS A 109 -6.31 17.06 8.12
CA LYS A 109 -6.53 18.47 8.45
C LYS A 109 -7.99 18.78 8.81
N SER A 110 -8.96 18.04 8.28
CA SER A 110 -10.38 18.24 8.60
C SER A 110 -10.84 17.48 9.84
N MET A 111 -9.97 16.67 10.47
CA MET A 111 -10.28 15.88 11.65
C MET A 111 -9.66 16.45 12.93
N ASP A 112 -10.32 16.26 14.06
CA ASP A 112 -9.72 16.49 15.37
C ASP A 112 -8.66 15.40 15.63
N THR A 113 -7.42 15.79 15.84
CA THR A 113 -6.28 14.88 16.05
C THR A 113 -6.40 14.05 17.33
N ASN A 114 -7.17 14.51 18.31
CA ASN A 114 -7.41 13.76 19.54
C ASN A 114 -8.60 12.80 19.43
N SER A 115 -9.38 12.91 18.36
CA SER A 115 -10.45 11.95 18.09
C SER A 115 -9.87 10.58 17.74
N LYS A 116 -10.64 9.54 18.07
CA LYS A 116 -10.31 8.14 17.78
C LYS A 116 -9.81 7.95 16.34
N TRP A 117 -10.61 8.34 15.36
CA TRP A 117 -10.24 8.21 13.95
C TRP A 117 -9.20 9.24 13.48
N GLY A 118 -9.10 10.40 14.14
CA GLY A 118 -8.03 11.36 13.88
C GLY A 118 -6.64 10.76 14.12
N GLN A 119 -6.47 9.99 15.20
CA GLN A 119 -5.22 9.28 15.47
C GLN A 119 -4.88 8.26 14.36
N VAL A 120 -5.86 7.44 13.94
CA VAL A 120 -5.66 6.47 12.86
C VAL A 120 -5.29 7.15 11.54
N VAL A 121 -6.00 8.21 11.17
CA VAL A 121 -5.71 8.95 9.93
C VAL A 121 -4.34 9.63 10.00
N GLY A 122 -3.93 10.14 11.17
CA GLY A 122 -2.58 10.66 11.37
C GLY A 122 -1.50 9.60 11.15
N ASN A 123 -1.72 8.39 11.67
CA ASN A 123 -0.81 7.27 11.44
C ASN A 123 -0.77 6.86 9.95
N ILE A 124 -1.92 6.85 9.27
CA ILE A 124 -1.99 6.58 7.82
C ILE A 124 -1.14 7.60 7.04
N VAL A 125 -1.20 8.89 7.38
CA VAL A 125 -0.37 9.93 6.75
C VAL A 125 1.13 9.64 6.98
N SER A 126 1.52 9.22 8.18
CA SER A 126 2.90 8.82 8.50
C SER A 126 3.36 7.64 7.65
N GLU A 127 2.57 6.56 7.59
CA GLU A 127 2.87 5.38 6.79
C GLU A 127 2.95 5.70 5.29
N TRP A 128 2.06 6.55 4.76
CA TRP A 128 2.14 7.00 3.37
C TRP A 128 3.44 7.76 3.09
N THR A 129 3.86 8.62 4.03
CA THR A 129 5.12 9.36 3.91
C THR A 129 6.31 8.39 3.90
N GLN A 130 6.28 7.34 4.73
CA GLN A 130 7.30 6.30 4.75
C GLN A 130 7.34 5.51 3.43
N ILE A 131 6.20 5.09 2.88
CA ILE A 131 6.14 4.36 1.60
C ILE A 131 6.68 5.24 0.46
N ILE A 132 6.29 6.51 0.40
CA ILE A 132 6.83 7.46 -0.59
C ILE A 132 8.36 7.59 -0.42
N GLY A 133 8.82 7.75 0.82
CA GLY A 133 10.25 7.78 1.14
C GLY A 133 10.98 6.54 0.62
N LEU A 134 10.46 5.35 0.88
CA LEU A 134 11.04 4.09 0.43
C LEU A 134 11.11 4.01 -1.11
N VAL A 135 10.05 4.39 -1.81
CA VAL A 135 10.03 4.41 -3.29
C VAL A 135 11.08 5.38 -3.85
N LEU A 136 11.23 6.56 -3.24
CA LEU A 136 12.23 7.55 -3.66
C LEU A 136 13.67 7.10 -3.35
N LEU A 137 13.88 6.51 -2.17
CA LEU A 137 15.18 5.98 -1.76
C LEU A 137 15.61 4.84 -2.67
N THR A 138 14.74 3.84 -2.92
CA THR A 138 15.04 2.70 -3.80
C THR A 138 15.28 3.10 -5.26
N LYS A 139 14.83 4.28 -5.68
CA LYS A 139 15.06 4.82 -7.02
C LYS A 139 16.43 5.48 -7.18
N ARG A 140 16.98 6.09 -6.13
CA ARG A 140 18.21 6.89 -6.19
C ARG A 140 19.39 6.28 -5.44
N LEU A 141 19.14 5.43 -4.46
CA LEU A 141 20.14 4.84 -3.59
C LEU A 141 20.19 3.33 -3.82
N LEU A 142 21.38 2.84 -4.11
CA LEU A 142 21.70 1.42 -4.21
C LEU A 142 22.71 1.11 -3.10
N GLU A 143 22.34 0.21 -2.21
CA GLU A 143 23.27 -0.30 -1.19
C GLU A 143 24.02 -1.52 -1.74
N THR A 144 25.34 -1.39 -1.88
CA THR A 144 26.23 -2.45 -2.36
C THR A 144 26.08 -3.70 -1.48
N GLY A 145 25.59 -4.81 -2.05
CA GLY A 145 25.32 -6.07 -1.32
C GLY A 145 23.84 -6.41 -1.11
N SER A 146 22.91 -5.47 -1.33
CA SER A 146 21.45 -5.70 -1.19
C SER A 146 20.85 -6.61 -2.29
N LYS A 147 21.63 -6.94 -3.33
CA LYS A 147 21.29 -7.94 -4.37
C LYS A 147 22.37 -9.02 -4.55
N GLU A 148 22.69 -9.76 -3.49
CA GLU A 148 23.40 -11.04 -3.63
C GLU A 148 22.47 -12.22 -3.35
N SER A 149 21.83 -12.71 -4.41
CA SER A 149 21.63 -14.15 -4.63
C SER A 149 21.30 -14.39 -6.10
N LYS A 150 22.33 -14.41 -6.92
CA LYS A 150 22.40 -15.35 -8.03
C LYS A 150 23.52 -16.31 -7.70
N ARG A 151 23.16 -17.44 -7.12
CA ARG A 151 23.90 -18.69 -7.27
C ARG A 151 22.92 -19.75 -7.71
#